data_AF-A0A966UUP0-F1
#
_entry.id   AF-A0A966UUP0-F1
#
_cell.length_a   1.000
_cell.length_b   1.000
_cell.length_c   1.000
_cell.angle_alpha   90.00
_cell.angle_beta   90.00
_cell.angle_gamma   90.00
#
_symmetry.space_group_name_H-M   'P 1'
#
loop_
_entity.id
_entity.type
_entity.pdbx_description
1 polymer ?
#
loop_
_entity_poly.entity_id
_entity_poly.type
_entity_poly.pdbx_seq_one_letter_code
_entity_poly.pdbx_strand_id
1 'polypeptide(L)'
;RRREQFFHALNRIRKVDSAGRALNNTGYRLPPGDRYQVKVDWLARYRFNLAFENTRRAGWCTEKLVDPLHVNTIPIYWGDPRVKEYFNPDSFICRDDFKSDHELAEYVLHVDDTPELYARYIRASPFHGNRPNSAYDMDALAQFFNRVFRSQQKPVSQRRWFFGLTKWRVAKRNKLPGE
;
A
#
# COMPACT_ATOMS: atom_id res chain seq x y z
N ARG A 1 1.06 18.05 -1.01
CA ARG A 1 1.19 16.88 -0.09
C ARG A 1 2.61 16.31 -0.17
N ARG A 2 3.13 15.57 0.83
CA ARG A 2 4.54 15.09 0.85
C ARG A 2 4.94 14.31 -0.41
N ARG A 3 4.06 13.44 -0.92
CA ARG A 3 4.28 12.72 -2.20
C ARG A 3 4.58 13.64 -3.38
N GLU A 4 3.83 14.73 -3.52
CA GLU A 4 4.01 15.68 -4.63
C GLU A 4 5.32 16.47 -4.44
N GLN A 5 5.64 16.88 -3.21
CA GLN A 5 6.89 17.56 -2.89
C GLN A 5 8.10 16.70 -3.25
N PHE A 6 8.09 15.43 -2.81
CA PHE A 6 9.17 14.49 -3.12
C PHE A 6 9.26 14.19 -4.62
N PHE A 7 8.12 13.98 -5.30
CA PHE A 7 8.09 13.82 -6.76
C PHE A 7 8.78 14.99 -7.47
N HIS A 8 8.43 16.24 -7.13
CA HIS A 8 9.05 17.40 -7.76
C HIS A 8 10.53 17.54 -7.42
N ALA A 9 10.94 17.22 -6.19
CA ALA A 9 12.34 17.25 -5.79
C ALA A 9 13.16 16.23 -6.59
N LEU A 10 12.71 14.98 -6.67
CA LEU A 10 13.40 13.93 -7.42
C LEU A 10 13.39 14.22 -8.93
N ASN A 11 12.25 14.64 -9.49
CA ASN A 11 12.09 14.93 -10.92
C ASN A 11 12.97 16.10 -11.42
N ARG A 12 13.45 16.98 -10.52
CA ARG A 12 14.42 18.02 -10.87
C ARG A 12 15.83 17.46 -11.07
N ILE A 13 16.15 16.33 -10.45
CA ILE A 13 17.48 15.73 -10.47
C ILE A 13 17.55 14.64 -11.56
N ARG A 14 16.55 13.76 -11.59
CA ARG A 14 16.40 12.71 -12.62
C ARG A 14 14.92 12.56 -12.95
N LYS A 15 14.60 12.48 -14.25
CA LYS A 15 13.20 12.42 -14.72
C LYS A 15 12.44 11.29 -14.04
N VAL A 16 11.27 11.61 -13.48
CA VAL A 16 10.33 10.66 -12.88
C VAL A 16 9.07 10.65 -13.71
N ASP A 17 8.79 9.54 -14.37
CA ASP A 17 7.58 9.38 -15.18
C ASP A 17 6.35 9.13 -14.28
N SER A 18 5.29 9.86 -14.56
CA SER A 18 3.98 9.72 -13.92
C SER A 18 2.90 9.54 -14.99
N ALA A 19 2.20 8.42 -14.89
CA ALA A 19 1.13 7.99 -15.80
C ALA A 19 -0.27 8.08 -15.17
N GLY A 20 -0.35 8.40 -13.87
CA GLY A 20 -1.61 8.60 -13.18
C GLY A 20 -2.30 9.89 -13.59
N ARG A 21 -3.52 10.14 -13.06
CA ARG A 21 -4.20 11.43 -13.24
C ARG A 21 -3.45 12.60 -12.59
N ALA A 22 -2.81 12.34 -11.46
CA ALA A 22 -2.04 13.34 -10.74
C ALA A 22 -0.62 13.42 -11.33
N LEU A 23 -0.14 14.66 -11.56
CA LEU A 23 1.23 14.94 -12.02
C LEU A 23 1.61 14.22 -13.32
N ASN A 24 0.63 13.88 -14.19
CA ASN A 24 0.91 13.18 -15.44
C ASN A 24 1.89 13.99 -16.30
N ASN A 25 2.99 13.37 -16.69
CA ASN A 25 4.02 13.97 -17.55
C ASN A 25 4.46 13.06 -18.70
N THR A 26 3.78 11.93 -18.88
CA THR A 26 4.08 10.95 -19.92
C THR A 26 3.14 11.05 -21.12
N GLY A 27 2.00 11.74 -20.95
CA GLY A 27 0.90 11.71 -21.91
C GLY A 27 0.17 10.36 -21.94
N TYR A 28 0.61 9.39 -21.12
CA TYR A 28 0.00 8.08 -21.03
C TYR A 28 -1.42 8.21 -20.51
N ARG A 29 -2.37 7.68 -21.28
CA ARG A 29 -3.75 7.48 -20.87
C ARG A 29 -3.93 6.00 -20.57
N LEU A 30 -4.47 5.72 -19.39
CA LEU A 30 -4.77 4.35 -18.99
C LEU A 30 -5.65 3.68 -20.07
N PRO A 31 -5.17 2.59 -20.70
CA PRO A 31 -5.99 1.84 -21.64
C PRO A 31 -7.22 1.24 -20.93
N PRO A 32 -8.31 0.95 -21.67
CA PRO A 32 -9.42 0.17 -21.14
C PRO A 32 -8.95 -1.23 -20.72
N GLY A 33 -9.62 -1.83 -19.74
CA GLY A 33 -9.33 -3.18 -19.26
C GLY A 33 -9.17 -3.26 -17.74
N ASP A 34 -8.52 -4.32 -17.28
CA ASP A 34 -8.19 -4.51 -15.87
C ASP A 34 -7.17 -3.48 -15.42
N ARG A 35 -7.62 -2.59 -14.52
CA ARG A 35 -6.79 -1.50 -13.99
C ARG A 35 -5.60 -2.00 -13.19
N TYR A 36 -5.72 -3.15 -12.54
CA TYR A 36 -4.62 -3.74 -11.80
C TYR A 36 -3.54 -4.21 -12.77
N GLN A 37 -3.90 -5.01 -13.77
CA GLN A 37 -2.97 -5.52 -14.77
C GLN A 37 -2.23 -4.38 -15.49
N VAL A 38 -2.98 -3.37 -15.95
CA VAL A 38 -2.41 -2.17 -16.60
C VAL A 38 -1.41 -1.45 -15.69
N LYS A 39 -1.67 -1.38 -14.39
CA LYS A 39 -0.77 -0.75 -13.41
C LYS A 39 0.51 -1.55 -13.25
N VAL A 40 0.40 -2.87 -13.02
CA VAL A 40 1.58 -3.71 -12.77
C VAL A 40 2.45 -3.84 -14.01
N ASP A 41 1.86 -3.94 -15.21
CA ASP A 41 2.58 -3.92 -16.49
C ASP A 41 3.33 -2.60 -16.71
N TRP A 42 2.72 -1.48 -16.31
CA TRP A 42 3.39 -0.19 -16.36
C TRP A 42 4.56 -0.12 -15.37
N LEU A 43 4.35 -0.54 -14.12
CA LEU A 43 5.37 -0.52 -13.06
C LEU A 43 6.58 -1.37 -13.43
N ALA A 44 6.38 -2.56 -14.00
CA ALA A 44 7.43 -3.51 -14.38
C ALA A 44 8.48 -2.93 -15.35
N ARG A 45 8.18 -1.83 -16.03
CA ARG A 45 9.10 -1.14 -16.95
C ARG A 45 10.11 -0.26 -16.22
N TYR A 46 9.95 -0.03 -14.91
CA TYR A 46 10.74 0.89 -14.13
C TYR A 46 11.53 0.18 -13.04
N ARG A 47 12.74 0.70 -12.77
CA ARG A 47 13.61 0.24 -11.69
C ARG A 47 13.07 0.57 -10.30
N PHE A 48 12.38 1.71 -10.18
CA PHE A 48 11.86 2.24 -8.93
C PHE A 48 10.39 2.68 -9.06
N ASN A 49 9.65 2.62 -7.97
CA ASN A 49 8.29 3.16 -7.87
C ASN A 49 8.14 4.07 -6.64
N LEU A 50 7.52 5.24 -6.81
CA LEU A 50 7.19 6.13 -5.70
C LEU A 50 5.97 5.62 -4.92
N ALA A 51 6.21 4.76 -3.94
CA ALA A 51 5.23 4.04 -3.14
C ALA A 51 4.73 4.84 -1.91
N PHE A 52 4.48 6.14 -2.05
CA PHE A 52 4.05 6.99 -0.94
C PHE A 52 2.55 6.87 -0.67
N GLU A 53 2.21 6.63 0.60
CA GLU A 53 0.85 6.73 1.09
C GLU A 53 0.36 8.18 1.11
N ASN A 54 -0.96 8.35 1.14
CA ASN A 54 -1.57 9.68 1.22
C ASN A 54 -1.35 10.33 2.60
N THR A 55 -1.20 9.53 3.65
CA THR A 55 -1.03 9.96 5.04
C THR A 55 -0.09 9.02 5.78
N ARG A 56 0.61 9.56 6.79
CA ARG A 56 1.48 8.77 7.67
C ARG A 56 0.71 8.28 8.89
N ARG A 57 0.62 6.97 9.10
CA ARG A 57 -0.08 6.39 10.25
C ARG A 57 0.41 4.97 10.53
N ALA A 58 0.62 4.65 11.80
CA ALA A 58 1.00 3.31 12.24
C ALA A 58 -0.06 2.27 11.80
N GLY A 59 0.39 1.19 11.17
CA GLY A 59 -0.47 0.14 10.60
C GLY A 59 -1.10 0.50 9.24
N TRP A 60 -0.79 1.68 8.67
CA TRP A 60 -1.36 2.12 7.39
C TRP A 60 -0.41 1.84 6.23
N CYS A 61 -0.38 0.59 5.80
CA CYS A 61 0.33 0.13 4.60
C CYS A 61 -0.68 -0.48 3.62
N THR A 62 -0.72 0.01 2.38
CA THR A 62 -1.66 -0.48 1.37
C THR A 62 -0.94 -1.12 0.18
N GLU A 63 -1.65 -1.38 -0.91
CA GLU A 63 -1.15 -1.93 -2.16
C GLU A 63 0.04 -1.16 -2.76
N LYS A 64 0.25 0.10 -2.38
CA LYS A 64 1.32 0.95 -2.96
C LYS A 64 2.71 0.39 -2.73
N LEU A 65 2.93 -0.31 -1.61
CA LEU A 65 4.19 -1.00 -1.34
C LEU A 65 4.27 -2.35 -2.05
N VAL A 66 3.16 -3.10 -2.06
CA VAL A 66 3.15 -4.50 -2.51
C VAL A 66 3.17 -4.61 -4.05
N ASP A 67 2.45 -3.74 -4.75
CA ASP A 67 2.39 -3.79 -6.22
C ASP A 67 3.75 -3.68 -6.91
N PRO A 68 4.66 -2.73 -6.56
CA PRO A 68 6.00 -2.70 -7.14
C PRO A 68 6.87 -3.91 -6.72
N LEU A 69 6.74 -4.40 -5.48
CA LEU A 69 7.45 -5.61 -5.04
C LEU A 69 7.05 -6.83 -5.88
N HIS A 70 5.76 -6.93 -6.24
CA HIS A 70 5.22 -8.02 -7.05
C HIS A 70 5.84 -8.09 -8.46
N VAL A 71 6.30 -6.96 -9.02
CA VAL A 71 6.86 -6.87 -10.38
C VAL A 71 8.35 -6.56 -10.42
N ASN A 72 9.08 -6.82 -9.34
CA ASN A 72 10.52 -6.58 -9.22
C ASN A 72 10.92 -5.11 -9.47
N THR A 73 10.07 -4.18 -9.04
CA THR A 73 10.37 -2.74 -9.01
C THR A 73 10.64 -2.33 -7.57
N ILE A 74 11.74 -1.62 -7.32
CA ILE A 74 12.12 -1.22 -5.96
C ILE A 74 11.17 -0.12 -5.45
N PRO A 75 10.43 -0.35 -4.35
CA PRO A 75 9.57 0.68 -3.80
C PRO A 75 10.38 1.74 -3.05
N ILE A 76 10.08 3.01 -3.28
CA ILE A 76 10.49 4.14 -2.44
C ILE A 76 9.29 4.49 -1.56
N TYR A 77 9.31 4.06 -0.30
CA TYR A 77 8.13 4.01 0.56
C TYR A 77 8.10 5.09 1.63
N TRP A 78 6.90 5.62 1.89
CA TRP A 78 6.58 6.45 3.05
C TRP A 78 5.10 6.31 3.42
N GLY A 79 4.78 6.02 4.68
CA GLY A 79 3.40 5.85 5.13
C GLY A 79 3.29 5.27 6.54
N ASP A 80 3.54 3.99 6.68
CA ASP A 80 3.53 3.31 7.97
C ASP A 80 4.92 3.38 8.64
N PRO A 81 5.09 4.05 9.80
CA PRO A 81 6.34 4.01 10.56
C PRO A 81 6.77 2.59 10.98
N ARG A 82 5.84 1.64 11.04
CA ARG A 82 6.07 0.25 11.45
C ARG A 82 6.25 -0.70 10.28
N VAL A 83 6.35 -0.19 9.04
CA VAL A 83 6.41 -1.01 7.82
C VAL A 83 7.48 -2.11 7.87
N LYS A 84 8.62 -1.82 8.52
CA LYS A 84 9.75 -2.74 8.69
C LYS A 84 9.48 -3.92 9.61
N GLU A 85 8.43 -3.86 10.42
CA GLU A 85 7.97 -5.01 11.22
C GLU A 85 7.29 -6.07 10.33
N TYR A 86 6.73 -5.65 9.19
CA TYR A 86 5.94 -6.52 8.31
C TYR A 86 6.70 -6.93 7.05
N PHE A 87 7.53 -6.03 6.51
CA PHE A 87 8.30 -6.22 5.28
C PHE A 87 9.80 -6.17 5.55
N ASN A 88 10.55 -6.92 4.75
CA ASN A 88 12.01 -6.93 4.81
C ASN A 88 12.58 -5.57 4.40
N PRO A 89 13.32 -4.85 5.26
CA PRO A 89 13.92 -3.56 4.92
C PRO A 89 14.91 -3.62 3.75
N ASP A 90 15.44 -4.79 3.41
CA ASP A 90 16.32 -4.96 2.25
C ASP A 90 15.58 -5.05 0.92
N SER A 91 14.24 -5.08 0.90
CA SER A 91 13.46 -5.15 -0.35
C SER A 91 12.89 -3.80 -0.80
N PHE A 92 13.05 -2.73 -0.02
CA PHE A 92 12.53 -1.41 -0.35
C PHE A 92 13.34 -0.29 0.31
N ILE A 93 13.24 0.93 -0.24
CA ILE A 93 13.88 2.12 0.31
C ILE A 93 12.87 2.83 1.21
N CYS A 94 13.13 2.88 2.51
CA CYS A 94 12.24 3.53 3.47
C CYS A 94 12.63 5.00 3.68
N ARG A 95 11.73 5.94 3.41
CA ARG A 95 11.99 7.38 3.63
C ARG A 95 12.39 7.71 5.07
N ASP A 96 11.89 6.95 6.04
CA ASP A 96 12.13 7.21 7.46
C ASP A 96 13.58 6.89 7.89
N ASP A 97 14.39 6.27 7.01
CA ASP A 97 15.83 6.07 7.22
C ASP A 97 16.67 7.32 6.93
N PHE A 98 16.07 8.34 6.35
CA PHE A 98 16.74 9.56 5.91
C PHE A 98 16.25 10.77 6.69
N LYS A 99 17.17 11.69 7.00
CA LYS A 99 16.86 12.93 7.73
C LYS A 99 16.06 13.88 6.85
N SER A 100 16.34 13.87 5.55
CA SER A 100 15.69 14.76 4.58
C SER A 100 15.26 14.04 3.30
N ASP A 101 14.33 14.67 2.60
CA ASP A 101 13.87 14.20 1.30
C ASP A 101 14.99 14.37 0.21
N HIS A 102 15.96 15.26 0.44
CA HIS A 102 17.16 15.39 -0.40
C HIS A 102 18.08 14.18 -0.26
N GLU A 103 18.39 13.81 0.97
CA GLU A 103 19.25 12.65 1.29
C GLU A 103 18.63 11.35 0.76
N LEU A 104 17.30 11.21 0.85
CA LEU A 104 16.59 10.11 0.20
C LEU A 104 16.77 10.12 -1.33
N ALA A 105 16.65 11.28 -1.98
CA ALA A 105 16.82 11.38 -3.43
C ALA A 105 18.25 11.03 -3.87
N GLU A 106 19.27 11.51 -3.14
CA GLU A 106 20.67 11.15 -3.38
C GLU A 106 20.91 9.65 -3.22
N TYR A 107 20.33 9.04 -2.18
CA TYR A 107 20.45 7.59 -1.99
C TYR A 107 19.77 6.79 -3.11
N VAL A 108 18.59 7.21 -3.57
CA VAL A 108 17.92 6.56 -4.72
C VAL A 108 18.79 6.60 -5.97
N LEU A 109 19.44 7.73 -6.25
CA LEU A 109 20.38 7.85 -7.37
C LEU A 109 21.62 6.97 -7.18
N HIS A 110 22.16 6.91 -5.95
CA HIS A 110 23.26 6.02 -5.63
C HIS A 110 22.90 4.54 -5.88
N VAL A 111 21.69 4.11 -5.51
CA VAL A 111 21.19 2.75 -5.80
C VAL A 111 21.02 2.53 -7.31
N ASP A 112 20.51 3.52 -8.04
CA ASP A 112 20.35 3.45 -9.50
C ASP A 112 21.70 3.29 -10.21
N ASP A 113 22.71 4.04 -9.77
CA ASP A 113 24.05 4.09 -10.36
C ASP A 113 24.98 2.96 -9.87
N THR A 114 24.58 2.18 -8.85
CA THR A 114 25.37 1.08 -8.27
C THR A 114 24.71 -0.29 -8.54
N PRO A 115 25.15 -1.06 -9.57
CA PRO A 115 24.53 -2.32 -9.96
C PRO A 115 24.40 -3.35 -8.83
N GLU A 116 25.42 -3.47 -7.98
CA GLU A 116 25.45 -4.43 -6.89
C GLU A 116 24.42 -4.10 -5.81
N LEU A 117 24.25 -2.81 -5.51
CA LEU A 117 23.27 -2.33 -4.53
C LEU A 117 21.85 -2.47 -5.07
N TYR A 118 21.61 -2.13 -6.34
CA TYR A 118 20.34 -2.41 -7.01
C TYR A 118 20.00 -3.92 -6.98
N ALA A 119 20.96 -4.76 -7.36
CA ALA A 119 20.79 -6.21 -7.35
C ALA A 119 20.57 -6.78 -5.95
N ARG A 120 21.06 -6.11 -4.89
CA ARG A 120 20.77 -6.49 -3.49
C ARG A 120 19.28 -6.33 -3.19
N TYR A 121 18.70 -5.18 -3.55
CA TYR A 121 17.26 -4.93 -3.35
C TYR A 121 16.38 -5.91 -4.13
N ILE A 122 16.72 -6.18 -5.40
CA ILE A 122 15.96 -7.10 -6.25
C ILE A 122 16.02 -8.55 -5.74
N ARG A 123 17.16 -8.98 -5.18
CA ARG A 123 17.32 -10.33 -4.63
C ARG A 123 16.69 -10.52 -3.26
N ALA A 124 16.40 -9.44 -2.53
CA ALA A 124 15.81 -9.52 -1.21
C ALA A 124 14.36 -10.00 -1.29
N SER A 125 14.00 -10.98 -0.46
CA SER A 125 12.60 -11.37 -0.30
C SER A 125 11.79 -10.19 0.27
N PRO A 126 10.55 -9.94 -0.21
CA PRO A 126 9.65 -8.93 0.34
C PRO A 126 9.36 -9.07 1.84
N PHE A 127 9.40 -10.29 2.37
CA PHE A 127 9.03 -10.58 3.75
C PHE A 127 10.20 -11.15 4.54
N HIS A 128 10.15 -10.95 5.86
CA HIS A 128 11.10 -11.55 6.79
C HIS A 128 11.10 -13.07 6.66
N GLY A 129 12.27 -13.66 6.43
CA GLY A 129 12.41 -15.11 6.22
C GLY A 129 11.57 -15.66 5.06
N ASN A 130 11.18 -14.79 4.10
CA ASN A 130 10.30 -15.14 2.98
C ASN A 130 8.95 -15.76 3.42
N ARG A 131 8.42 -15.30 4.56
CA ARG A 131 7.12 -15.73 5.09
C ARG A 131 6.20 -14.53 5.30
N PRO A 132 4.95 -14.57 4.78
CA PRO A 132 3.96 -13.55 5.09
C PRO A 132 3.78 -13.40 6.61
N ASN A 133 3.45 -12.17 7.05
CA ASN A 133 3.16 -11.94 8.46
C ASN A 133 1.90 -12.72 8.91
N SER A 134 1.71 -12.91 10.22
CA SER A 134 0.59 -13.66 10.78
C SER A 134 -0.79 -13.05 10.50
N ALA A 135 -0.88 -11.80 10.03
CA ALA A 135 -2.15 -11.22 9.61
C ALA A 135 -2.65 -11.82 8.27
N TYR A 136 -1.77 -12.49 7.52
CA TYR A 136 -2.12 -13.26 6.32
C TYR A 136 -2.39 -14.74 6.61
N ASP A 137 -2.41 -15.15 7.88
CA ASP A 137 -2.74 -16.52 8.28
C ASP A 137 -4.23 -16.80 8.07
N MET A 138 -4.53 -17.69 7.11
CA MET A 138 -5.89 -18.08 6.77
C MET A 138 -6.59 -18.84 7.90
N ASP A 139 -5.85 -19.58 8.72
CA ASP A 139 -6.42 -20.28 9.87
C ASP A 139 -6.80 -19.27 10.96
N ALA A 140 -5.97 -18.25 11.21
CA ALA A 140 -6.30 -17.17 12.13
C ALA A 140 -7.56 -16.40 11.66
N LEU A 141 -7.68 -16.15 10.36
CA LEU A 141 -8.87 -15.52 9.77
C LEU A 141 -10.11 -16.42 9.91
N ALA A 142 -9.99 -17.72 9.63
CA ALA A 142 -11.07 -18.68 9.79
C ALA A 142 -11.51 -18.79 11.27
N GLN A 143 -10.56 -18.81 12.20
CA GLN A 143 -10.83 -18.79 13.64
C GLN A 143 -11.51 -17.50 14.08
N PHE A 144 -11.14 -16.35 13.51
CA PHE A 144 -11.85 -15.09 13.75
C PHE A 144 -13.32 -15.18 13.32
N PHE A 145 -13.61 -15.64 12.10
CA PHE A 145 -14.99 -15.81 11.65
C PHE A 145 -15.77 -16.84 12.46
N ASN A 146 -15.13 -17.96 12.83
CA ASN A 146 -15.75 -18.95 13.71
C ASN A 146 -16.15 -18.35 15.07
N ARG A 147 -15.32 -17.48 15.66
CA ARG A 147 -15.68 -16.75 16.88
C ARG A 147 -16.85 -15.80 16.65
N VAL A 148 -16.89 -15.11 15.52
CA VAL A 148 -18.02 -14.22 15.16
C VAL A 148 -19.32 -15.01 15.05
N PHE A 149 -19.32 -16.15 14.35
CA PHE A 149 -20.53 -16.94 14.12
C PHE A 149 -21.02 -17.71 15.35
N ARG A 150 -20.11 -18.17 16.21
CA ARG A 150 -20.45 -18.90 17.44
C ARG A 150 -20.72 -18.00 18.64
N SER A 151 -20.42 -16.70 18.53
CA SER A 151 -20.65 -15.75 19.60
C SER A 151 -22.14 -15.71 19.97
N GLN A 152 -22.45 -15.94 21.24
CA GLN A 152 -23.82 -15.76 21.76
C GLN A 152 -24.21 -14.28 21.92
N GLN A 153 -23.29 -13.34 21.62
CA GLN A 153 -23.58 -11.92 21.68
C GLN A 153 -24.58 -11.54 20.59
N LYS A 154 -25.69 -10.89 20.98
CA LYS A 154 -26.65 -10.35 20.01
C LYS A 154 -25.93 -9.36 19.07
N PRO A 155 -25.95 -9.59 17.74
CA PRO A 155 -25.38 -8.69 16.76
C PRO A 155 -25.91 -7.27 16.95
N VAL A 156 -25.07 -6.25 16.73
CA VAL A 156 -25.49 -4.84 16.87
C VAL A 156 -26.70 -4.52 15.99
N SER A 157 -26.81 -5.13 14.81
CA SER A 157 -27.96 -4.99 13.90
C SER A 157 -29.29 -5.52 14.47
N GLN A 158 -29.23 -6.48 15.41
CA GLN A 158 -30.38 -7.06 16.09
C GLN A 158 -30.68 -6.39 17.43
N ARG A 159 -29.79 -5.52 17.93
CA ARG A 159 -30.06 -4.72 19.13
C ARG A 159 -31.13 -3.68 18.78
N ARG A 160 -32.24 -3.67 19.52
CA ARG A 160 -33.26 -2.63 19.40
C ARG A 160 -32.67 -1.32 19.92
N TRP A 161 -32.49 -0.36 19.02
CA TRP A 161 -32.20 1.01 19.39
C TRP A 161 -33.54 1.72 19.62
N PHE A 162 -33.76 2.22 20.85
CA PHE A 162 -34.84 3.16 21.09
C PHE A 162 -34.39 4.50 20.49
N PHE A 163 -34.69 4.71 19.21
CA PHE A 163 -34.57 6.04 18.61
C PHE A 163 -35.70 6.90 19.19
N GLY A 164 -35.39 7.72 20.19
CA GLY A 164 -36.21 8.90 20.45
C GLY A 164 -36.33 9.68 19.13
N LEU A 165 -37.54 10.12 18.79
CA LEU A 165 -37.94 10.78 17.54
C LEU A 165 -36.87 11.77 17.05
N THR A 166 -35.92 11.28 16.27
CA THR A 166 -34.93 12.08 15.56
C THR A 166 -34.98 11.66 14.10
N LYS A 167 -34.74 12.63 13.21
CA LYS A 167 -35.06 12.66 11.76
C LYS A 167 -34.53 11.51 10.89
N TRP A 168 -33.91 10.47 11.45
CA TRP A 168 -33.27 9.40 10.69
C TRP A 168 -34.17 8.17 10.59
N ARG A 169 -34.75 7.94 9.40
CA ARG A 169 -35.40 6.66 9.06
C ARG A 169 -34.33 5.58 8.88
N VAL A 170 -34.51 4.45 9.54
CA VAL A 170 -33.72 3.24 9.30
C VAL A 170 -33.87 2.83 7.83
N ALA A 171 -32.77 2.84 7.07
CA ALA A 171 -32.74 2.29 5.72
C ALA A 171 -32.95 0.77 5.82
N LYS A 172 -34.06 0.31 5.23
CA LYS A 172 -34.51 -1.09 5.02
C LYS A 172 -33.64 -2.17 5.70
N ARG A 173 -34.23 -2.83 6.71
CA ARG A 173 -33.79 -4.19 7.10
C ARG A 173 -34.00 -5.11 5.89
N ASN A 174 -32.92 -5.59 5.29
CA ASN A 174 -33.00 -6.77 4.44
C ASN A 174 -33.36 -7.95 5.36
N LYS A 175 -34.64 -8.32 5.40
CA LYS A 175 -35.05 -9.62 5.93
C LYS A 175 -34.55 -10.68 4.95
N LEU A 176 -33.87 -11.70 5.45
CA LEU A 176 -33.65 -12.92 4.69
C LEU A 176 -35.01 -13.61 4.49
N PRO A 177 -35.28 -14.28 3.35
CA PRO A 177 -36.55 -14.96 3.14
C PRO A 177 -36.68 -16.10 4.16
N GLY A 178 -37.70 -16.02 5.03
CA GLY A 178 -37.99 -17.04 6.04
C GLY A 178 -38.36 -16.55 7.45
N GLU A 179 -38.32 -15.24 7.73
CA GLU A 179 -38.74 -14.63 9.03
C GLU A 179 -39.99 -13.73 8.97
#